data_AF-A0A3M0KNH4-F1
#
_entry.id   AF-A0A3M0KNH4-F1
#
_cell.length_a   1.000
_cell.length_b   1.000
_cell.length_c   1.000
_cell.angle_alpha   90.00
_cell.angle_beta   90.00
_cell.angle_gamma   90.00
#
_symmetry.space_group_name_H-M   'P 1'
#
loop_
_entity.id
_entity.type
_entity.pdbx_description
1 polymer ?
#
loop_
_entity_poly.entity_id
_entity_poly.type
_entity_poly.pdbx_seq_one_letter_code
_entity_poly.pdbx_strand_id
1 'polypeptide(L)'
;MQRYPFVLSANLHGGELVVTYPFDMSRTYWKARELTPTPDDGVFRWLATVYAAANPAMAGARPRRCHHDDFARFGGVINGARWHTVAGSMNDFSYLHTNCFEITVELSCDKFPHASELPHEWENNRESLLLFMEQMVMGSSIRPGMGLGMGIRIRAGDSAGDSRVTPAASDGDYWRLLNPGEYEVTARAQGYEPATRPCRVYFENVPTPCNFRLARAWDRHRPGRTRPGPDPALRLQRLRLRRLRAQGRGQ
;
A
#
# COMPACT_ATOMS: atom_id res chain seq x y z
N MET A 1 -2.84 -6.04 12.67
CA MET A 1 -3.34 -5.15 11.60
C MET A 1 -4.05 -5.85 10.44
N GLN A 2 -4.23 -7.19 10.42
CA GLN A 2 -4.85 -7.88 9.27
C GLN A 2 -6.38 -8.03 9.35
N ARG A 3 -6.99 -7.78 10.52
CA ARG A 3 -8.44 -7.96 10.74
C ARG A 3 -9.28 -6.87 10.08
N TYR A 4 -8.75 -5.66 9.95
CA TYR A 4 -9.44 -4.50 9.40
C TYR A 4 -8.61 -3.91 8.25
N PRO A 5 -9.25 -3.36 7.20
CA PRO A 5 -8.57 -2.70 6.10
C PRO A 5 -8.15 -1.29 6.50
N PHE A 6 -7.19 -1.17 7.43
CA PHE A 6 -6.64 0.13 7.82
C PHE A 6 -5.98 0.81 6.62
N VAL A 7 -6.30 2.09 6.41
CA VAL A 7 -5.81 2.92 5.30
C VAL A 7 -4.75 3.89 5.78
N LEU A 8 -5.00 4.56 6.90
CA LEU A 8 -4.15 5.55 7.51
C LEU A 8 -3.99 5.22 9.00
N SER A 9 -2.79 5.38 9.53
CA SER A 9 -2.46 5.19 10.95
C SER A 9 -1.36 6.18 11.36
N ALA A 10 -1.30 6.45 12.66
CA ALA A 10 -0.16 7.12 13.28
C ALA A 10 0.16 6.40 14.59
N ASN A 11 1.44 6.15 14.82
CA ASN A 11 1.93 5.71 16.13
C ASN A 11 2.54 6.92 16.86
N LEU A 12 2.29 7.02 18.16
CA LEU A 12 2.64 8.19 18.97
C LEU A 12 3.78 7.84 19.92
N HIS A 13 4.83 8.64 19.89
CA HIS A 13 6.06 8.49 20.66
C HIS A 13 6.40 9.81 21.37
N GLY A 14 7.42 9.76 22.22
CA GLY A 14 7.98 10.92 22.87
C GLY A 14 9.49 10.78 23.06
N GLY A 15 10.16 11.91 23.25
CA GLY A 15 11.60 12.05 23.36
C GLY A 15 12.16 13.08 22.40
N GLU A 16 11.44 13.37 21.31
CA GLU A 16 11.75 14.38 20.33
C GLU A 16 10.48 15.12 19.90
N LEU A 17 10.60 16.10 19.00
CA LEU A 17 9.49 16.88 18.47
C LEU A 17 9.57 16.91 16.95
N VAL A 18 9.10 15.84 16.32
CA VAL A 18 9.22 15.59 14.88
C VAL A 18 8.22 14.53 14.41
N VAL A 19 7.80 14.59 13.15
CA VAL A 19 7.06 13.51 12.51
C VAL A 19 7.99 12.72 11.59
N THR A 20 8.10 11.41 11.84
CA THR A 20 8.89 10.52 10.98
C THR A 20 8.00 9.71 10.06
N TYR A 21 8.51 9.45 8.86
CA TYR A 21 7.81 8.67 7.85
C TYR A 21 8.70 7.59 7.23
N PRO A 22 8.12 6.48 6.74
CA PRO A 22 8.86 5.34 6.21
C PRO A 22 9.82 5.68 5.06
N PHE A 23 10.85 4.86 4.82
CA PHE A 23 11.24 3.71 5.64
C PHE A 23 12.04 4.12 6.88
N ASP A 24 11.89 3.37 7.98
CA ASP A 24 12.68 3.50 9.20
C ASP A 24 13.99 2.69 9.12
N MET A 25 14.03 1.60 8.36
CA MET A 25 15.26 0.86 8.13
C MET A 25 16.03 1.38 6.90
N SER A 26 17.33 1.60 7.07
CA SER A 26 18.22 1.93 5.95
C SER A 26 18.32 0.78 4.94
N ARG A 27 18.34 1.12 3.64
CA ARG A 27 18.56 0.12 2.58
C ARG A 27 19.94 -0.53 2.67
N THR A 28 20.95 0.25 3.06
CA THR A 28 22.30 -0.27 3.30
C THR A 28 22.40 -0.77 4.73
N TYR A 29 22.45 -2.10 4.92
CA TYR A 29 22.43 -2.78 6.23
C TYR A 29 23.36 -2.18 7.30
N TRP A 30 24.56 -1.73 6.93
CA TRP A 30 25.55 -1.20 7.88
C TRP A 30 25.48 0.32 8.09
N LYS A 31 24.64 1.04 7.35
CA LYS A 31 24.49 2.50 7.54
C LYS A 31 23.52 2.78 8.66
N ALA A 32 24.00 3.52 9.67
CA ALA A 32 23.17 4.00 10.77
C ALA A 32 22.19 5.10 10.36
N ARG A 33 22.50 5.87 9.30
CA ARG A 33 21.66 6.94 8.75
C ARG A 33 21.74 6.95 7.22
N GLU A 34 20.60 6.85 6.55
CA GLU A 34 20.48 6.90 5.09
C GLU A 34 19.05 7.27 4.68
N LEU A 35 18.90 8.27 3.80
CA LEU A 35 17.60 8.57 3.21
C LEU A 35 17.09 7.37 2.42
N THR A 36 15.99 6.77 2.89
CA THR A 36 15.42 5.56 2.33
C THR A 36 13.94 5.78 1.99
N PRO A 37 13.65 6.37 0.82
CA PRO A 37 12.28 6.73 0.45
C PRO A 37 11.46 5.49 0.05
N THR A 38 10.17 5.55 0.31
CA THR A 38 9.20 4.58 -0.22
C THR A 38 8.81 4.93 -1.67
N PRO A 39 8.18 4.00 -2.41
CA PRO A 39 7.51 4.34 -3.67
C PRO A 39 6.45 5.45 -3.53
N ASP A 40 5.90 5.62 -2.33
CA ASP A 40 4.88 6.62 -1.99
C ASP A 40 5.43 7.79 -1.16
N ASP A 41 6.72 8.11 -1.27
CA ASP A 41 7.39 9.15 -0.49
C ASP A 41 6.66 10.50 -0.55
N GLY A 42 6.12 10.87 -1.72
CA GLY A 42 5.34 12.10 -1.88
C GLY A 42 4.08 12.15 -1.01
N VAL A 43 3.38 11.02 -0.83
CA VAL A 43 2.18 10.93 0.03
C VAL A 43 2.60 10.96 1.49
N PHE A 44 3.62 10.19 1.87
CA PHE A 44 4.13 10.17 3.25
C PHE A 44 4.65 11.53 3.71
N ARG A 45 5.37 12.24 2.86
CA ARG A 45 5.84 13.60 3.15
C ARG A 45 4.67 14.55 3.34
N TRP A 46 3.64 14.45 2.50
CA TRP A 46 2.43 15.25 2.66
C TRP A 46 1.77 14.97 4.01
N LEU A 47 1.48 13.71 4.32
CA LEU A 47 0.86 13.27 5.58
C LEU A 47 1.63 13.76 6.80
N ALA A 48 2.96 13.59 6.79
CA ALA A 48 3.81 14.07 7.88
C ALA A 48 3.79 15.60 8.01
N THR A 49 3.81 16.31 6.88
CA THR A 49 3.81 17.78 6.86
C THR A 49 2.47 18.34 7.36
N VAL A 50 1.34 17.71 7.03
CA VAL A 50 0.02 18.13 7.53
C VAL A 50 -0.01 18.12 9.06
N TYR A 51 0.48 17.04 9.69
CA TYR A 51 0.54 16.97 11.14
C TYR A 51 1.49 18.03 11.72
N ALA A 52 2.72 18.09 11.21
CA ALA A 52 3.77 18.95 11.73
C ALA A 52 3.46 20.45 11.58
N ALA A 53 2.88 20.86 10.44
CA ALA A 53 2.54 22.24 10.17
C ALA A 53 1.35 22.74 11.01
N ALA A 54 0.43 21.84 11.37
CA ALA A 54 -0.70 22.15 12.23
C ALA A 54 -0.35 22.17 13.73
N ASN A 55 0.79 21.57 14.13
CA ASN A 55 1.19 21.51 15.53
C ASN A 55 1.95 22.80 15.88
N PRO A 56 1.44 23.66 16.78
CA PRO A 56 2.08 24.94 17.10
C PRO A 56 3.49 24.80 17.68
N ALA A 57 3.77 23.72 18.42
CA ALA A 57 5.08 23.47 19.00
C ALA A 57 6.12 23.06 17.93
N MET A 58 5.70 22.30 16.91
CA MET A 58 6.55 21.90 15.78
C MET A 58 6.73 23.03 14.75
N ALA A 59 5.64 23.74 14.42
CA ALA A 59 5.60 24.76 13.37
C ALA A 59 6.03 26.16 13.84
N GLY A 60 6.17 26.37 15.15
CA GLY A 60 6.52 27.67 15.72
C GLY A 60 7.84 28.24 15.18
N ALA A 61 7.99 29.57 15.20
CA ALA A 61 9.18 30.26 14.66
C ALA A 61 10.50 29.85 15.33
N ARG A 62 10.44 29.36 16.58
CA ARG A 62 11.57 28.81 17.35
C ARG A 62 11.09 27.60 18.13
N PRO A 63 10.99 26.42 17.50
CA PRO A 63 10.56 25.20 18.17
C PRO A 63 11.51 24.89 19.33
N ARG A 64 10.99 24.31 20.41
CA ARG A 64 11.83 23.81 21.50
C ARG A 64 12.76 22.75 20.91
N ARG A 65 14.07 22.94 21.05
CA ARG A 65 15.05 21.91 20.68
C ARG A 65 15.03 20.84 21.76
N CYS A 66 14.84 19.60 21.35
CA CYS A 66 15.00 18.45 22.22
C CYS A 66 16.47 18.00 22.23
N HIS A 67 16.74 16.70 22.37
CA HIS A 67 18.07 16.18 22.68
C HIS A 67 18.96 16.00 21.45
N HIS A 68 18.38 15.78 20.27
CA HIS A 68 19.11 15.39 19.07
C HIS A 68 19.21 16.54 18.04
N ASP A 69 18.50 16.40 16.92
CA ASP A 69 18.70 17.20 15.72
C ASP A 69 17.73 18.40 15.67
N ASP A 70 18.12 19.45 14.94
CA ASP A 70 17.28 20.63 14.72
C ASP A 70 16.27 20.37 13.58
N PHE A 71 15.19 19.66 13.89
CA PHE A 71 14.16 19.27 12.91
C PHE A 71 13.35 20.45 12.34
N ALA A 72 13.40 21.62 13.00
CA ALA A 72 12.80 22.85 12.48
C ALA A 72 13.31 23.21 11.07
N ARG A 73 14.58 22.90 10.78
CA ARG A 73 15.20 23.12 9.46
C ARG A 73 14.58 22.28 8.34
N PHE A 74 13.88 21.21 8.70
CA PHE A 74 13.23 20.29 7.78
C PHE A 74 11.69 20.40 7.84
N GLY A 75 11.15 21.46 8.47
CA GLY A 75 9.71 21.65 8.62
C GLY A 75 9.06 20.69 9.63
N GLY A 76 9.83 20.18 10.60
CA GLY A 76 9.31 19.26 11.61
C GLY A 76 9.06 17.84 11.09
N VAL A 77 9.58 17.49 9.91
CA VAL A 77 9.44 16.15 9.31
C VAL A 77 10.77 15.55 8.91
N ILE A 78 10.90 14.24 9.01
CA ILE A 78 12.11 13.52 8.55
C ILE A 78 11.81 12.08 8.14
N ASN A 79 12.52 11.55 7.14
CA ASN A 79 12.48 10.12 6.86
C ASN A 79 13.13 9.34 8.02
N GLY A 80 12.51 8.26 8.49
CA GLY A 80 12.97 7.50 9.65
C GLY A 80 14.43 7.06 9.54
N ALA A 81 14.77 6.33 8.46
CA ALA A 81 16.12 5.85 8.21
C ALA A 81 17.15 6.98 8.05
N ARG A 82 16.73 8.18 7.61
CA ARG A 82 17.60 9.37 7.55
C ARG A 82 17.94 9.89 8.94
N TRP A 83 17.03 9.80 9.89
CA TRP A 83 17.27 10.17 11.28
C TRP A 83 18.12 9.11 11.99
N HIS A 84 17.64 7.88 12.05
CA HIS A 84 18.38 6.70 12.52
C HIS A 84 17.69 5.42 12.05
N THR A 85 18.48 4.41 11.71
CA THR A 85 17.94 3.12 11.25
C THR A 85 17.26 2.37 12.40
N VAL A 86 16.01 1.95 12.19
CA VAL A 86 15.24 1.11 13.12
C VAL A 86 14.71 -0.10 12.38
N ALA A 87 15.35 -1.24 12.59
CA ALA A 87 14.89 -2.51 12.01
C ALA A 87 13.67 -3.04 12.79
N GLY A 88 12.66 -3.54 12.07
CA GLY A 88 11.47 -4.13 12.68
C GLY A 88 10.49 -3.11 13.26
N SER A 89 10.51 -1.86 12.75
CA SER A 89 9.53 -0.85 13.18
C SER A 89 8.10 -1.24 12.78
N MET A 90 7.12 -0.81 13.59
CA MET A 90 5.71 -0.99 13.27
C MET A 90 5.31 -0.20 12.02
N ASN A 91 5.93 0.96 11.81
CA ASN A 91 5.73 1.84 10.65
C ASN A 91 6.01 1.11 9.32
N ASP A 92 7.19 0.51 9.22
CA ASP A 92 7.61 -0.25 8.04
C ASP A 92 6.77 -1.52 7.89
N PHE A 93 6.41 -2.17 9.00
CA PHE A 93 5.53 -3.33 8.99
C PHE A 93 4.15 -2.99 8.41
N SER A 94 3.53 -1.90 8.86
CA SER A 94 2.23 -1.40 8.39
C SER A 94 2.22 -1.24 6.87
N TYR A 95 3.23 -0.55 6.32
CA TYR A 95 3.30 -0.27 4.88
C TYR A 95 3.65 -1.51 4.04
N LEU A 96 4.57 -2.38 4.52
CA LEU A 96 5.02 -3.53 3.75
C LEU A 96 4.02 -4.70 3.77
N HIS A 97 3.37 -4.94 4.91
CA HIS A 97 2.53 -6.12 5.14
C HIS A 97 1.03 -5.84 5.05
N THR A 98 0.61 -4.56 4.99
CA THR A 98 -0.80 -4.18 4.88
C THR A 98 -1.01 -3.06 3.85
N ASN A 99 -2.22 -2.49 3.78
CA ASN A 99 -2.53 -1.31 2.98
C ASN A 99 -2.36 0.00 3.75
N CYS A 100 -1.99 -0.09 5.03
CA CYS A 100 -1.99 1.04 5.94
C CYS A 100 -0.75 1.91 5.74
N PHE A 101 -0.96 3.20 5.54
CA PHE A 101 0.05 4.22 5.58
C PHE A 101 0.19 4.65 7.03
N GLU A 102 1.30 4.28 7.67
CA GLU A 102 1.59 4.68 9.04
C GLU A 102 2.72 5.72 9.07
N ILE A 103 2.56 6.72 9.95
CA ILE A 103 3.63 7.64 10.34
C ILE A 103 3.91 7.50 11.83
N THR A 104 5.09 7.94 12.26
CA THR A 104 5.44 8.04 13.69
C THR A 104 5.46 9.52 14.07
N VAL A 105 4.78 9.87 15.16
CA VAL A 105 4.75 11.24 15.67
C VAL A 105 5.44 11.28 17.02
N GLU A 106 6.56 11.99 17.10
CA GLU A 106 7.23 12.33 18.36
C GLU A 106 6.59 13.62 18.91
N LEU A 107 5.80 13.49 19.97
CA LEU A 107 4.87 14.52 20.46
C LEU A 107 5.56 15.60 21.30
N SER A 108 6.57 15.23 22.07
CA SER A 108 7.19 16.07 23.10
C SER A 108 8.62 15.62 23.40
N CYS A 109 9.48 16.56 23.79
CA CYS A 109 10.83 16.23 24.26
C CYS A 109 10.79 15.37 25.55
N ASP A 110 9.87 15.70 26.45
CA ASP A 110 9.72 15.02 27.73
C ASP A 110 8.86 13.77 27.51
N LYS A 111 9.47 12.58 27.65
CA LYS A 111 8.79 11.28 27.44
C LYS A 111 7.65 11.03 28.42
N PHE A 112 7.76 11.62 29.61
CA PHE A 112 6.79 11.48 30.69
C PHE A 112 6.58 12.86 31.34
N PRO A 113 5.83 13.75 30.67
CA PRO A 113 5.61 15.11 31.16
C PRO A 113 4.78 15.09 32.45
N HIS A 114 4.86 16.18 33.22
CA HIS A 114 4.07 16.28 34.44
C HIS A 114 2.58 16.43 34.10
N ALA A 115 1.69 15.96 34.98
CA ALA A 115 0.24 16.01 34.74
C ALA A 115 -0.30 17.44 34.46
N SER A 116 0.37 18.46 34.99
CA SER A 116 0.04 19.87 34.75
C SER A 116 0.31 20.34 33.31
N GLU A 117 1.16 19.64 32.56
CA GLU A 117 1.54 19.99 31.19
C GLU A 117 0.60 19.35 30.15
N LEU A 118 -0.13 18.28 30.53
CA LEU A 118 -1.02 17.54 29.63
C LEU A 118 -2.07 18.41 28.92
N PRO A 119 -2.71 19.42 29.55
CA PRO A 119 -3.64 20.30 28.84
C PRO A 119 -2.97 21.11 27.73
N HIS A 120 -1.72 21.49 27.92
CA HIS A 120 -0.94 22.20 26.89
C HIS A 120 -0.55 21.27 25.75
N GLU A 121 -0.09 20.05 26.06
CA GLU A 121 0.21 19.04 25.05
C GLU A 121 -1.01 18.65 24.22
N TRP A 122 -2.19 18.60 24.84
CA TRP A 122 -3.46 18.42 24.12
C TRP A 122 -3.72 19.57 23.14
N GLU A 123 -3.60 20.82 23.56
CA GLU A 123 -3.85 21.96 22.67
C GLU A 123 -2.85 21.99 21.51
N ASN A 124 -1.60 21.60 21.75
CA ASN A 124 -0.58 21.51 20.69
C ASN A 124 -0.91 20.45 19.62
N ASN A 125 -1.59 19.36 20.00
CA ASN A 125 -1.81 18.22 19.11
C ASN A 125 -3.25 18.07 18.61
N ARG A 126 -4.24 18.73 19.23
CA ARG A 126 -5.67 18.58 18.90
C ARG A 126 -5.93 18.80 17.41
N GLU A 127 -5.48 19.92 16.88
CA GLU A 127 -5.74 20.27 15.48
C GLU A 127 -4.98 19.36 14.52
N SER A 128 -3.71 19.06 14.82
CA SER A 128 -2.91 18.12 14.02
C SER A 128 -3.51 16.73 13.92
N LEU A 129 -4.06 16.21 15.02
CA LEU A 129 -4.71 14.90 15.05
C LEU A 129 -5.99 14.89 14.20
N LEU A 130 -6.80 15.95 14.29
CA LEU A 130 -8.02 16.08 13.49
C LEU A 130 -7.70 16.18 12.00
N LEU A 131 -6.81 17.10 11.61
CA LEU A 131 -6.40 17.29 10.22
C LEU A 131 -5.74 16.03 9.65
N PHE A 132 -4.95 15.31 10.45
CA PHE A 132 -4.37 14.04 10.04
C PHE A 132 -5.45 12.98 9.76
N MET A 133 -6.45 12.83 10.63
CA MET A 133 -7.57 11.91 10.39
C MET A 133 -8.36 12.28 9.13
N GLU A 134 -8.54 13.57 8.84
CA GLU A 134 -9.20 14.03 7.62
C GLU A 134 -8.44 13.64 6.34
N GLN A 135 -7.13 13.41 6.42
CA GLN A 135 -6.34 12.96 5.26
C GLN A 135 -6.74 11.56 4.77
N MET A 136 -7.50 10.77 5.57
CA MET A 136 -8.02 9.48 5.11
C MET A 136 -8.97 9.62 3.91
N VAL A 137 -9.57 10.81 3.75
CA VAL A 137 -10.57 11.12 2.72
C VAL A 137 -9.90 11.55 1.42
N MET A 138 -8.63 11.98 1.48
CA MET A 138 -7.85 12.29 0.29
C MET A 138 -7.40 11.01 -0.41
N GLY A 139 -8.11 10.63 -1.45
CA GLY A 139 -7.77 9.46 -2.23
C GLY A 139 -8.97 8.87 -2.95
N SER A 140 -8.70 8.05 -3.98
CA SER A 140 -9.78 7.40 -4.71
C SER A 140 -10.41 6.31 -3.84
N SER A 141 -11.69 6.49 -3.49
CA SER A 141 -12.51 5.47 -2.84
C SER A 141 -13.54 4.95 -3.83
N ILE A 142 -13.62 3.64 -3.98
CA ILE A 142 -14.57 2.98 -4.89
C ILE A 142 -15.42 2.02 -4.13
N ARG A 143 -16.72 2.07 -4.44
CA ARG A 143 -17.71 1.06 -4.10
C ARG A 143 -17.75 0.01 -5.22
N PRO A 144 -17.88 -1.28 -4.92
CA PRO A 144 -17.51 -2.32 -5.85
C PRO A 144 -18.66 -2.64 -6.81
N GLY A 145 -18.28 -2.99 -8.04
CA GLY A 145 -18.97 -4.05 -8.75
C GLY A 145 -18.34 -5.37 -8.32
N MET A 146 -19.11 -6.20 -7.62
CA MET A 146 -18.79 -7.55 -7.13
C MET A 146 -17.61 -8.27 -7.80
N GLY A 147 -16.63 -8.72 -7.01
CA GLY A 147 -15.64 -9.71 -7.45
C GLY A 147 -14.49 -9.91 -6.45
N LEU A 148 -14.45 -11.10 -5.82
CA LEU A 148 -13.39 -11.55 -4.92
C LEU A 148 -11.98 -11.37 -5.51
N GLY A 149 -11.05 -10.81 -4.71
CA GLY A 149 -9.62 -10.87 -4.97
C GLY A 149 -9.08 -9.88 -6.02
N MET A 150 -9.56 -8.64 -6.01
CA MET A 150 -9.04 -7.57 -6.88
C MET A 150 -7.77 -6.94 -6.28
N GLY A 151 -6.73 -6.78 -7.10
CA GLY A 151 -5.51 -6.05 -6.78
C GLY A 151 -5.33 -4.88 -7.76
N ILE A 152 -5.03 -3.70 -7.22
CA ILE A 152 -5.01 -2.47 -8.00
C ILE A 152 -3.60 -1.92 -8.06
N ARG A 153 -3.17 -1.57 -9.25
CA ARG A 153 -1.88 -0.96 -9.53
C ARG A 153 -2.10 0.40 -10.16
N ILE A 154 -1.38 1.41 -9.68
CA ILE A 154 -1.57 2.79 -10.11
C ILE A 154 -0.26 3.29 -10.71
N ARG A 155 -0.34 3.93 -11.88
CA ARG A 155 0.77 4.60 -12.52
C ARG A 155 0.43 6.09 -12.62
N ALA A 156 1.31 6.97 -12.17
CA ALA A 156 1.14 8.40 -12.43
C ALA A 156 1.51 8.70 -13.88
N GLY A 157 0.75 9.60 -14.53
CA GLY A 157 0.85 9.88 -15.97
C GLY A 157 2.23 10.34 -16.42
N ASP A 158 3.00 10.99 -15.54
CA ASP A 158 4.35 11.45 -15.84
C ASP A 158 5.28 11.17 -14.66
N SER A 159 6.29 10.33 -14.86
CA SER A 159 7.51 10.21 -14.03
C SER A 159 7.45 9.66 -12.60
N ALA A 160 6.28 9.42 -11.97
CA ALA A 160 6.26 8.68 -10.70
C ALA A 160 6.35 7.17 -10.97
N GLY A 161 7.30 6.49 -10.32
CA GLY A 161 7.52 5.05 -10.45
C GLY A 161 6.25 4.23 -10.21
N ASP A 162 6.28 2.96 -10.65
CA ASP A 162 5.14 2.03 -10.47
C ASP A 162 4.79 1.96 -8.98
N SER A 163 3.56 2.33 -8.62
CA SER A 163 3.13 2.32 -7.23
C SER A 163 2.95 0.89 -6.73
N ARG A 164 3.02 0.71 -5.41
CA ARG A 164 2.77 -0.60 -4.78
C ARG A 164 1.34 -1.07 -5.09
N VAL A 165 1.20 -2.35 -5.41
CA VAL A 165 -0.10 -2.98 -5.59
C VAL A 165 -0.88 -2.91 -4.28
N THR A 166 -2.11 -2.37 -4.35
CA THR A 166 -3.02 -2.26 -3.21
C THR A 166 -4.12 -3.33 -3.37
N PRO A 167 -4.13 -4.38 -2.54
CA PRO A 167 -5.25 -5.32 -2.45
C PRO A 167 -6.57 -4.63 -2.10
N ALA A 168 -7.66 -5.04 -2.73
CA ALA A 168 -9.02 -4.67 -2.33
C ALA A 168 -9.45 -5.43 -1.07
N ALA A 169 -10.39 -4.85 -0.33
CA ALA A 169 -11.09 -5.46 0.78
C ALA A 169 -12.02 -6.60 0.32
N SER A 170 -12.60 -7.35 1.27
CA SER A 170 -13.40 -8.54 0.97
C SER A 170 -14.70 -8.27 0.20
N ASP A 171 -15.24 -7.06 0.32
CA ASP A 171 -16.37 -6.54 -0.45
C ASP A 171 -15.96 -6.04 -1.85
N GLY A 172 -14.66 -5.85 -2.09
CA GLY A 172 -14.10 -5.31 -3.33
C GLY A 172 -13.79 -3.81 -3.26
N ASP A 173 -14.04 -3.16 -2.11
CA ASP A 173 -13.67 -1.77 -1.89
C ASP A 173 -12.15 -1.63 -1.81
N TYR A 174 -11.65 -0.47 -2.22
CA TYR A 174 -10.27 -0.13 -1.98
C TYR A 174 -10.13 1.36 -1.71
N TRP A 175 -9.07 1.68 -1.00
CA TRP A 175 -8.66 3.04 -0.71
C TRP A 175 -7.20 3.18 -1.09
N ARG A 176 -6.92 4.19 -1.91
CA ARG A 176 -5.56 4.59 -2.21
C ARG A 176 -5.39 6.07 -1.91
N LEU A 177 -4.53 6.36 -0.94
CA LEU A 177 -4.04 7.71 -0.70
C LEU A 177 -3.10 8.11 -1.83
N LEU A 178 -3.41 9.23 -2.46
CA LEU A 178 -2.65 9.82 -3.55
C LEU A 178 -2.66 11.32 -3.37
N ASN A 179 -1.56 11.96 -3.74
CA ASN A 179 -1.54 13.41 -3.84
C ASN A 179 -2.43 13.86 -5.02
N PRO A 180 -2.86 15.14 -5.06
CA PRO A 180 -3.59 15.68 -6.19
C PRO A 180 -2.81 15.52 -7.50
N GLY A 181 -3.49 15.05 -8.55
CA GLY A 181 -2.85 14.72 -9.82
C GLY A 181 -3.72 13.84 -10.72
N GLU A 182 -3.20 13.57 -11.92
CA GLU A 182 -3.84 12.66 -12.90
C GLU A 182 -3.06 11.33 -12.96
N TYR A 183 -3.80 10.24 -12.84
CA TYR A 183 -3.25 8.89 -12.68
C TYR A 183 -3.91 7.92 -13.66
N GLU A 184 -3.12 7.03 -14.24
CA GLU A 184 -3.60 5.85 -14.94
C GLU A 184 -3.71 4.69 -13.95
N VAL A 185 -4.93 4.34 -13.59
CA VAL A 185 -5.21 3.29 -12.62
C VAL A 185 -5.55 2.00 -13.37
N THR A 186 -4.85 0.92 -13.04
CA THR A 186 -5.08 -0.41 -13.62
C THR A 186 -5.56 -1.38 -12.54
N ALA A 187 -6.80 -1.84 -12.66
CA ALA A 187 -7.35 -2.90 -11.81
C ALA A 187 -7.10 -4.28 -12.43
N ARG A 188 -6.66 -5.24 -11.61
CA ARG A 188 -6.43 -6.63 -12.00
C ARG A 188 -7.09 -7.56 -10.99
N ALA A 189 -7.70 -8.65 -11.46
CA ALA A 189 -8.22 -9.69 -10.58
C ALA A 189 -7.97 -11.06 -11.23
N GLN A 190 -7.78 -12.10 -10.42
CA GLN A 190 -7.54 -13.45 -10.94
C GLN A 190 -8.76 -13.94 -11.73
N GLY A 191 -8.55 -14.38 -12.97
CA GLY A 191 -9.64 -14.84 -13.85
C GLY A 191 -10.40 -13.72 -14.56
N TYR A 192 -9.91 -12.47 -14.50
CA TYR A 192 -10.47 -11.31 -15.18
C TYR A 192 -9.43 -10.61 -16.06
N GLU A 193 -9.88 -9.99 -17.14
CA GLU A 193 -9.04 -9.12 -17.96
C GLU A 193 -8.74 -7.81 -17.20
N PRO A 194 -7.49 -7.30 -17.24
CA PRO A 194 -7.14 -6.05 -16.60
C PRO A 194 -7.85 -4.88 -17.28
N ALA A 195 -8.26 -3.89 -16.50
CA ALA A 195 -8.85 -2.65 -17.02
C ALA A 195 -8.06 -1.45 -16.54
N THR A 196 -7.73 -0.53 -17.46
CA THR A 196 -7.02 0.71 -17.16
C THR A 196 -7.95 1.90 -17.41
N ARG A 197 -7.96 2.86 -16.49
CA ARG A 197 -8.75 4.09 -16.59
C ARG A 197 -7.96 5.28 -16.07
N PRO A 198 -8.11 6.47 -16.69
CA PRO A 198 -7.61 7.71 -16.11
C PRO A 198 -8.49 8.13 -14.94
N CYS A 199 -7.86 8.47 -13.82
CA CYS A 199 -8.51 8.90 -12.59
C CYS A 199 -7.78 10.13 -12.04
N ARG A 200 -8.55 11.12 -11.60
CA ARG A 200 -8.03 12.40 -11.15
C ARG A 200 -8.29 12.60 -9.66
N VAL A 201 -7.26 13.01 -8.94
CA VAL A 201 -7.34 13.35 -7.53
C VAL A 201 -7.29 14.87 -7.41
N TYR A 202 -8.27 15.45 -6.74
CA TYR A 202 -8.39 16.89 -6.53
C TYR A 202 -7.80 17.29 -5.16
N PHE A 203 -7.58 18.58 -4.95
CA PHE A 203 -7.14 19.13 -3.67
C PHE A 203 -8.23 19.13 -2.60
N GLU A 204 -9.48 18.90 -2.99
CA GLU A 204 -10.60 18.84 -2.06
C GLU A 204 -10.48 17.58 -1.19
N ASN A 205 -10.83 17.69 0.09
CA ASN A 205 -10.91 16.57 1.03
C ASN A 205 -12.16 15.71 0.74
N VAL A 206 -12.36 15.32 -0.51
CA VAL A 206 -13.46 14.47 -0.97
C VAL A 206 -12.86 13.30 -1.76
N PRO A 207 -13.27 12.04 -1.49
CA PRO A 207 -12.71 10.92 -2.21
C PRO A 207 -13.19 10.93 -3.65
N THR A 208 -12.28 10.88 -4.63
CA THR A 208 -12.69 10.77 -6.03
C THR A 208 -13.02 9.32 -6.41
N PRO A 209 -14.26 8.97 -6.78
CA PRO A 209 -14.56 7.61 -7.21
C PRO A 209 -13.94 7.28 -8.57
N CYS A 210 -13.26 6.14 -8.66
CA CYS A 210 -12.55 5.64 -9.85
C CYS A 210 -12.91 4.17 -10.14
N ASN A 211 -14.19 3.89 -10.41
CA ASN A 211 -14.72 2.52 -10.38
C ASN A 211 -14.21 1.63 -11.54
N PHE A 212 -14.04 0.34 -11.26
CA PHE A 212 -13.69 -0.67 -12.28
C PHE A 212 -14.77 -1.73 -12.41
N ARG A 213 -15.00 -2.17 -13.65
CA ARG A 213 -15.78 -3.38 -13.95
C ARG A 213 -14.89 -4.25 -14.82
N LEU A 214 -14.45 -5.38 -14.28
CA LEU A 214 -13.57 -6.29 -15.00
C LEU A 214 -14.41 -7.33 -15.75
N ALA A 215 -14.06 -7.60 -17.00
CA ALA A 215 -14.65 -8.69 -17.76
C ALA A 215 -13.96 -10.00 -17.36
N ARG A 216 -14.71 -11.10 -17.20
CA ARG A 216 -14.10 -12.42 -17.02
C ARG A 216 -13.18 -12.71 -18.20
N ALA A 217 -11.96 -13.14 -17.90
CA ALA A 217 -11.08 -13.67 -18.93
C ALA A 217 -11.76 -14.92 -19.49
N TRP A 218 -12.09 -14.90 -20.78
CA TRP A 218 -12.58 -16.11 -21.44
C TRP A 218 -11.43 -17.09 -21.46
N ASP A 219 -11.64 -18.34 -21.02
CA ASP A 219 -10.68 -19.43 -21.11
C ASP A 219 -10.22 -19.59 -22.58
N ARG A 220 -9.20 -18.84 -23.00
CA ARG A 220 -8.51 -19.08 -24.27
C ARG A 220 -7.63 -20.34 -24.19
N HIS A 221 -7.65 -21.05 -23.06
CA HIS A 221 -7.02 -22.34 -22.86
C HIS A 221 -7.99 -23.39 -22.28
N ARG A 222 -9.03 -23.74 -23.05
CA ARG A 222 -9.16 -25.18 -23.33
C ARG A 222 -8.25 -25.45 -24.53
N PRO A 223 -7.02 -25.97 -24.37
CA PRO A 223 -6.44 -26.72 -25.47
C PRO A 223 -7.52 -27.73 -25.85
N GLY A 224 -7.85 -27.80 -27.13
CA GLY A 224 -8.95 -28.61 -27.61
C GLY A 224 -8.94 -29.96 -26.89
N ARG A 225 -10.13 -30.47 -26.56
CA ARG A 225 -10.29 -31.92 -26.48
C ARG A 225 -9.94 -32.46 -27.87
N THR A 226 -8.66 -32.56 -28.19
CA THR A 226 -8.18 -33.60 -29.08
C THR A 226 -8.56 -34.86 -28.34
N ARG A 227 -9.55 -35.58 -28.89
CA ARG A 227 -9.82 -36.96 -28.50
C ARG A 227 -8.44 -37.63 -28.38
N PRO A 228 -8.12 -38.32 -27.27
CA PRO A 228 -6.89 -39.08 -27.23
C PRO A 228 -6.89 -39.96 -28.48
N GLY A 229 -5.86 -39.77 -29.33
CA GLY A 229 -5.68 -40.63 -30.49
C GLY A 229 -5.70 -42.08 -30.00
N PRO A 230 -6.27 -43.02 -30.76
CA PRO A 230 -6.43 -44.39 -30.30
C PRO A 230 -5.09 -44.94 -29.83
N ASP A 231 -5.05 -45.38 -28.56
CA ASP A 231 -3.86 -45.89 -27.90
C ASP A 231 -3.15 -46.93 -28.79
N PRO A 232 -1.89 -46.68 -29.21
CA PRO A 232 -1.13 -47.59 -30.04
C PRO A 232 -1.05 -49.01 -29.47
N ALA A 233 -1.04 -49.16 -28.14
CA ALA A 233 -1.01 -50.45 -27.46
C ALA A 233 -2.32 -51.22 -27.68
N LEU A 234 -3.47 -50.58 -27.48
CA LEU A 234 -4.79 -51.15 -27.76
C LEU A 234 -4.97 -51.49 -29.26
N ARG A 235 -4.39 -50.68 -30.16
CA ARG A 235 -4.42 -50.93 -31.61
C ARG A 235 -3.57 -52.15 -31.99
N LEU A 236 -2.36 -52.28 -31.42
CA LEU A 236 -1.50 -53.46 -31.59
C LEU A 236 -2.14 -54.72 -31.01
N GLN A 237 -2.80 -54.63 -29.86
CA GLN A 237 -3.49 -55.75 -29.22
C GLN A 237 -4.67 -56.23 -30.06
N ARG A 238 -5.46 -55.30 -30.64
CA ARG A 238 -6.54 -55.64 -31.59
C ARG A 238 -6.02 -56.29 -32.88
N LEU A 239 -4.88 -55.84 -33.42
CA LEU A 239 -4.26 -56.44 -34.60
C LEU A 239 -3.72 -57.85 -34.31
N ARG A 240 -3.11 -58.06 -33.14
CA ARG A 240 -2.66 -59.40 -32.69
C ARG A 240 -3.83 -60.36 -32.50
N LEU A 241 -4.92 -59.92 -31.86
CA LEU A 241 -6.14 -60.72 -31.70
C LEU A 241 -6.81 -61.06 -33.04
N ARG A 242 -6.78 -60.13 -34.01
CA ARG A 242 -7.28 -60.40 -35.38
C ARG A 242 -6.43 -61.41 -36.13
N ARG A 243 -5.09 -61.38 -36.00
CA ARG A 243 -4.20 -62.40 -36.59
C ARG A 243 -4.40 -63.78 -35.96
N LEU A 244 -4.54 -63.86 -34.65
CA LEU A 244 -4.82 -65.12 -33.95
C LEU A 244 -6.17 -65.74 -34.37
N ARG A 245 -7.22 -64.90 -34.56
CA ARG A 245 -8.51 -65.37 -35.07
C ARG A 245 -8.48 -65.78 -36.54
N ALA A 246 -7.58 -65.22 -37.34
CA ALA A 246 -7.39 -65.62 -38.73
C ALA A 246 -6.61 -66.95 -38.85
N GLN A 247 -5.68 -67.22 -37.94
CA GLN A 247 -4.94 -68.50 -37.88
C GLN A 247 -5.76 -69.64 -37.25
N GLY A 248 -6.77 -69.34 -36.44
CA GLY A 248 -7.67 -70.35 -35.85
C GLY A 248 -8.87 -70.77 -36.71
N ARG A 249 -8.93 -70.38 -38.00
CA ARG A 249 -9.99 -70.78 -38.94
C ARG A 249 -9.49 -71.67 -40.09
N GLY A 250 -8.35 -72.33 -39.88
CA GLY A 250 -7.75 -73.26 -40.84
C GLY A 250 -7.34 -74.56 -40.18
N GLN A 251 -8.29 -75.26 -39.54
CA GLN A 251 -8.32 -76.71 -39.33
C GLN A 251 -9.78 -77.15 -39.41
#